data_AF-A0A0L0FVW8-F1
#
_entry.id   AF-A0A0L0FVW8-F1
#
_cell.length_a   1.000
_cell.length_b   1.000
_cell.length_c   1.000
_cell.angle_alpha   90.00
_cell.angle_beta   90.00
_cell.angle_gamma   90.00
#
_symmetry.space_group_name_H-M   'P 1'
#
loop_
_entity.id
_entity.type
_entity.pdbx_description
1 polymer ?
#
loop_
_entity_poly.entity_id
_entity_poly.type
_entity_poly.pdbx_seq_one_letter_code
_entity_poly.pdbx_strand_id
1 'polypeptide(L)'
;MRAGEAMEDGFRDCCRNVRIGKILVQKDPRDANSERKIYYAKFPKDMHERHVFVLDPLVATGMSVCKAIEVLLDYKVEQSRIIFLTLFAAPEGLKLLHETYPDITIVTTHVDEGVDSEGFIVPGLGDFGDRFFSTEFTI
;
A
#
# COMPACT_ATOMS: atom_id res chain seq x y z
N MET A 1 7.24 0.86 -1.06
CA MET A 1 8.22 1.92 -0.74
C MET A 1 7.62 3.26 -1.09
N ARG A 2 7.81 4.32 -0.29
CA ARG A 2 8.57 4.34 0.98
C ARG A 2 7.71 3.99 2.20
N ALA A 3 6.52 4.59 2.32
CA ALA A 3 5.69 4.55 3.53
C ALA A 3 5.49 3.15 4.15
N GLY A 4 5.22 2.12 3.34
CA GLY A 4 5.11 0.72 3.82
C GLY A 4 6.33 0.17 4.57
N GLU A 5 7.53 0.72 4.34
CA GLU A 5 8.75 0.31 5.05
C GLU A 5 8.72 0.68 6.53
N ALA A 6 7.99 1.73 6.90
CA ALA A 6 7.79 2.15 8.28
C ALA A 6 7.09 1.07 9.14
N MET A 7 6.38 0.15 8.50
CA MET A 7 5.67 -0.95 9.15
C MET A 7 6.52 -2.22 9.26
N GLU A 8 7.70 -2.28 8.59
CA GLU A 8 8.50 -3.51 8.54
C GLU A 8 9.03 -3.92 9.92
N ASP A 9 9.49 -2.97 10.72
CA ASP A 9 10.12 -3.28 12.02
C ASP A 9 9.08 -3.83 13.01
N GLY A 10 7.92 -3.18 13.12
CA GLY A 10 6.81 -3.70 13.92
C GLY A 10 6.31 -5.07 13.43
N PHE A 11 6.34 -5.32 12.12
CA PHE A 11 5.99 -6.63 11.57
C PHE A 11 7.04 -7.70 11.91
N ARG A 12 8.34 -7.37 11.88
CA ARG A 12 9.44 -8.28 12.24
C ARG A 12 9.44 -8.64 13.72
N ASP A 13 9.03 -7.73 14.59
CA ASP A 13 8.90 -8.01 16.04
C ASP A 13 7.87 -9.12 16.32
N CYS A 14 6.78 -9.13 15.55
CA CYS A 14 5.76 -10.18 15.60
C CYS A 14 6.19 -11.45 14.84
N CYS A 15 6.92 -11.29 13.73
CA CYS A 15 7.28 -12.37 12.81
C CYS A 15 8.79 -12.38 12.49
N ARG A 16 9.61 -12.89 13.43
CA ARG A 16 11.09 -12.78 13.39
C ARG A 16 11.77 -13.28 12.11
N ASN A 17 11.20 -14.24 11.39
CA ASN A 17 11.78 -14.84 10.19
C ASN A 17 10.97 -14.53 8.91
N VAL A 18 10.21 -13.43 8.90
CA VAL A 18 9.48 -13.00 7.71
C VAL A 18 10.43 -12.67 6.55
N ARG A 19 10.07 -13.07 5.33
CA ARG A 19 10.77 -12.65 4.11
C ARG A 19 10.14 -11.36 3.60
N ILE A 20 10.96 -10.37 3.32
CA ILE A 20 10.50 -9.06 2.85
C ILE A 20 10.75 -8.92 1.35
N GLY A 21 9.68 -8.63 0.62
CA GLY A 21 9.74 -8.12 -0.75
C GLY A 21 9.51 -6.62 -0.76
N LYS A 22 10.08 -5.92 -1.74
CA LYS A 22 9.93 -4.47 -1.89
C LYS A 22 9.41 -4.12 -3.27
N ILE A 23 8.45 -3.21 -3.30
CA ILE A 23 7.86 -2.65 -4.53
C ILE A 23 7.83 -1.12 -4.41
N LEU A 24 8.20 -0.43 -5.48
CA LEU A 24 8.10 1.02 -5.64
C LEU A 24 7.07 1.33 -6.72
N VAL A 25 5.94 1.86 -6.27
CA VAL A 25 4.86 2.34 -7.12
C VAL A 25 4.87 3.87 -7.05
N GLN A 26 4.90 4.54 -8.20
CA GLN A 26 4.90 6.00 -8.23
C GLN A 26 4.05 6.52 -9.41
N LYS A 27 3.47 7.71 -9.24
CA LYS A 27 2.82 8.48 -10.31
C LYS A 27 3.78 9.52 -10.87
N ASP A 28 3.60 9.96 -12.11
CA ASP A 28 4.35 11.13 -12.59
C ASP A 28 3.96 12.34 -11.74
N PRO A 29 4.90 13.00 -11.03
CA PRO A 29 4.58 14.16 -10.20
C PRO A 29 4.08 15.36 -11.02
N ARG A 30 4.30 15.38 -12.34
CA ARG A 30 3.91 16.48 -13.23
C ARG A 30 2.51 16.30 -13.82
N ASP A 31 1.93 15.10 -13.68
CA ASP A 31 0.61 14.77 -14.22
C ASP A 31 -0.19 13.98 -13.18
N ALA A 32 -1.16 14.66 -12.58
CA ALA A 32 -2.04 14.07 -11.57
C ALA A 32 -2.86 12.89 -12.11
N ASN A 33 -3.11 12.85 -13.43
CA ASN A 33 -3.87 11.79 -14.11
C ASN A 33 -2.99 10.65 -14.61
N SER A 34 -1.67 10.72 -14.37
CA SER A 34 -0.75 9.67 -14.82
C SER A 34 -1.01 8.33 -14.15
N GLU A 35 -0.87 7.27 -14.94
CA GLU A 35 -0.94 5.90 -14.45
C GLU A 35 0.15 5.62 -13.40
N ARG A 36 -0.17 4.73 -12.46
CA ARG A 36 0.79 4.24 -11.48
C ARG A 36 1.79 3.30 -12.16
N LYS A 37 3.07 3.63 -12.11
CA LYS A 37 4.15 2.84 -12.70
C LYS A 37 4.96 2.12 -11.62
N ILE A 38 5.44 0.92 -11.99
CA ILE A 38 6.38 0.16 -11.17
C ILE A 38 7.80 0.57 -11.55
N TYR A 39 8.51 1.18 -10.61
CA TYR A 39 9.91 1.57 -10.80
C TYR A 39 10.88 0.53 -10.24
N TYR A 40 10.42 -0.25 -9.28
CA TYR A 40 11.21 -1.30 -8.65
C TYR A 40 10.30 -2.39 -8.10
N ALA A 41 10.67 -3.64 -8.29
CA ALA A 41 10.01 -4.79 -7.68
C ALA A 41 11.04 -5.89 -7.44
N LYS A 42 11.18 -6.33 -6.20
CA LYS A 42 12.05 -7.44 -5.81
C LYS A 42 11.38 -8.26 -4.73
N PHE A 43 11.10 -9.52 -5.04
CA PHE A 43 10.35 -10.43 -4.18
C PHE A 43 11.12 -11.72 -3.91
N PRO A 44 10.79 -12.45 -2.81
CA PRO A 44 11.22 -13.83 -2.62
C PRO A 44 10.79 -14.71 -3.79
N LYS A 45 11.65 -15.63 -4.23
CA LYS A 45 11.40 -16.49 -5.41
C LYS A 45 10.17 -17.40 -5.27
N ASP A 46 9.83 -17.76 -4.05
CA ASP A 46 8.72 -18.67 -3.70
C ASP A 46 7.50 -17.92 -3.13
N MET A 47 7.36 -16.63 -3.43
CA MET A 47 6.24 -15.81 -2.93
C MET A 47 4.86 -16.36 -3.34
N HIS A 48 4.74 -16.97 -4.52
CA HIS A 48 3.50 -17.56 -5.04
C HIS A 48 2.95 -18.70 -4.16
N GLU A 49 3.79 -19.36 -3.37
CA GLU A 49 3.39 -20.45 -2.47
C GLU A 49 2.96 -19.95 -1.08
N ARG A 50 2.97 -18.64 -0.83
CA ARG A 50 2.89 -18.05 0.51
C ARG A 50 1.67 -17.15 0.69
N HIS A 51 1.33 -16.88 1.94
CA HIS A 51 0.53 -15.70 2.30
C HIS A 51 1.39 -14.45 2.18
N VAL A 52 0.84 -13.41 1.56
CA VAL A 52 1.53 -12.14 1.30
C VAL A 52 0.84 -11.03 2.05
N PHE A 53 1.57 -10.42 2.97
CA PHE A 53 1.15 -9.18 3.63
C PHE A 53 1.62 -7.99 2.81
N VAL A 54 0.69 -7.21 2.30
CA VAL A 54 0.98 -5.92 1.67
C VAL A 54 0.91 -4.86 2.75
N LEU A 55 2.00 -4.12 2.95
CA LEU A 55 2.11 -3.08 3.98
C LEU A 55 2.07 -1.71 3.32
N ASP A 56 1.06 -0.90 3.63
CA ASP A 56 1.00 0.52 3.29
C ASP A 56 0.20 1.27 4.35
N PRO A 57 0.79 2.21 5.11
CA PRO A 57 0.11 2.82 6.26
C PRO A 57 -1.12 3.64 5.90
N LEU A 58 -1.23 4.12 4.66
CA LEU A 58 -2.36 4.93 4.19
C LEU A 58 -2.95 4.36 2.91
N VAL A 59 -4.28 4.29 2.83
CA VAL A 59 -5.00 4.04 1.57
C VAL A 59 -6.05 5.12 1.31
N ALA A 60 -5.72 6.08 0.45
CA ALA A 60 -6.64 7.12 0.00
C ALA A 60 -7.50 6.62 -1.17
N THR A 61 -7.06 6.82 -2.41
CA THR A 61 -7.79 6.38 -3.62
C THR A 61 -7.63 4.89 -3.95
N GLY A 62 -6.74 4.16 -3.26
CA GLY A 62 -6.47 2.74 -3.53
C GLY A 62 -5.59 2.44 -4.75
N MET A 63 -5.41 3.39 -5.67
CA MET A 63 -4.74 3.15 -6.96
C MET A 63 -3.33 2.55 -6.87
N SER A 64 -2.51 3.00 -5.91
CA SER A 64 -1.15 2.47 -5.72
C SER A 64 -1.16 1.03 -5.22
N VAL A 65 -2.08 0.71 -4.30
CA VAL A 65 -2.25 -0.64 -3.75
C VAL A 65 -2.81 -1.58 -4.81
N CYS A 66 -3.77 -1.14 -5.63
CA CYS A 66 -4.24 -1.90 -6.77
C CYS A 66 -3.09 -2.30 -7.71
N LYS A 67 -2.22 -1.33 -8.04
CA LYS A 67 -1.06 -1.62 -8.89
C LYS A 67 -0.08 -2.61 -8.25
N ALA A 68 0.08 -2.56 -6.92
CA ALA A 68 0.89 -3.54 -6.21
C ALA A 68 0.26 -4.94 -6.22
N ILE A 69 -1.05 -5.05 -6.01
CA ILE A 69 -1.79 -6.32 -6.06
C ILE A 69 -1.74 -6.92 -7.45
N GLU A 70 -1.93 -6.12 -8.51
CA GLU A 70 -1.79 -6.56 -9.90
C GLU A 70 -0.43 -7.27 -10.13
N VAL A 71 0.66 -6.66 -9.65
CA VAL A 71 2.00 -7.29 -9.73
C VAL A 71 2.07 -8.59 -8.93
N LEU A 72 1.46 -8.68 -7.75
CA LEU A 72 1.45 -9.95 -6.99
C LEU A 72 0.72 -11.07 -7.74
N LEU A 73 -0.40 -10.75 -8.40
CA LEU A 73 -1.14 -11.69 -9.23
C LEU A 73 -0.34 -12.12 -10.47
N ASP A 74 0.41 -11.20 -11.09
CA ASP A 74 1.34 -11.53 -12.19
C ASP A 74 2.41 -12.53 -11.74
N TYR A 75 2.88 -12.39 -10.49
CA TYR A 75 3.77 -13.31 -9.81
C TYR A 75 3.10 -14.59 -9.29
N LYS A 76 1.84 -14.84 -9.67
CA LYS A 76 1.06 -16.05 -9.36
C LYS A 76 0.71 -16.24 -7.89
N VAL A 77 0.66 -15.15 -7.12
CA VAL A 77 0.07 -15.17 -5.79
C VAL A 77 -1.45 -15.28 -5.94
N GLU A 78 -2.07 -16.26 -5.26
CA GLU A 78 -3.53 -16.36 -5.22
C GLU A 78 -4.12 -15.15 -4.49
N GLN A 79 -5.18 -14.56 -5.03
CA GLN A 79 -5.82 -13.38 -4.46
C GLN A 79 -6.27 -13.57 -3.00
N SER A 80 -6.80 -14.75 -2.68
CA SER A 80 -7.20 -15.15 -1.32
C SER A 80 -6.05 -15.26 -0.31
N ARG A 81 -4.80 -15.25 -0.78
CA ARG A 81 -3.60 -15.26 0.06
C ARG A 81 -3.01 -13.88 0.29
N ILE A 82 -3.61 -12.84 -0.29
CA ILE A 82 -3.18 -11.45 -0.14
C ILE A 82 -3.94 -10.82 1.03
N ILE A 83 -3.17 -10.34 2.01
CA ILE A 83 -3.67 -9.60 3.16
C ILE A 83 -3.09 -8.18 3.09
N PHE A 84 -3.94 -7.20 2.83
CA PHE A 84 -3.53 -5.79 2.85
C PHE A 84 -3.67 -5.23 4.27
N LEU A 85 -2.54 -4.83 4.85
CA LEU A 85 -2.47 -4.18 6.17
C LEU A 85 -2.23 -2.69 5.99
N THR A 86 -3.13 -1.89 6.55
CA THR A 86 -3.06 -0.43 6.53
C THR A 86 -3.43 0.15 7.88
N LEU A 87 -3.03 1.39 8.16
CA LEU A 87 -3.36 2.06 9.42
C LEU A 87 -4.60 2.93 9.23
N PHE A 88 -4.61 3.77 8.20
CA PHE A 88 -5.72 4.68 7.89
C PHE A 88 -6.21 4.45 6.46
N ALA A 89 -7.53 4.37 6.32
CA ALA A 89 -8.17 4.14 5.05
C ALA A 89 -9.26 5.17 4.78
N ALA A 90 -9.43 5.54 3.52
CA ALA A 90 -10.62 6.25 3.06
C ALA A 90 -11.64 5.26 2.43
N PRO A 91 -12.95 5.50 2.59
CA PRO A 91 -14.00 4.65 2.01
C PRO A 91 -13.85 4.41 0.50
N GLU A 92 -13.37 5.41 -0.25
CA GLU A 92 -13.17 5.36 -1.70
C GLU A 92 -12.13 4.31 -2.09
N GLY A 93 -10.99 4.28 -1.38
CA GLY A 93 -9.93 3.29 -1.61
C GLY A 93 -10.37 1.88 -1.22
N LEU A 94 -11.09 1.74 -0.10
CA LEU A 94 -11.64 0.45 0.33
C LEU A 94 -12.64 -0.10 -0.68
N LYS A 95 -13.54 0.76 -1.18
CA LYS A 95 -14.52 0.39 -2.20
C LYS A 95 -13.82 -0.06 -3.48
N LEU A 96 -12.86 0.70 -3.98
CA LEU A 96 -12.10 0.33 -5.17
C LEU A 96 -11.43 -1.04 -5.00
N LEU A 97 -10.75 -1.26 -3.87
CA LEU A 97 -10.06 -2.52 -3.60
C LEU A 97 -11.03 -3.69 -3.51
N HIS A 98 -12.18 -3.51 -2.86
CA HIS A 98 -13.18 -4.57 -2.73
C HIS A 98 -13.85 -4.92 -4.07
N GLU A 99 -14.14 -3.93 -4.91
CA GLU A 99 -14.72 -4.15 -6.24
C GLU A 99 -13.71 -4.77 -7.21
N THR A 100 -12.45 -4.34 -7.15
CA THR A 100 -11.40 -4.82 -8.07
C THR A 100 -10.86 -6.19 -7.63
N TYR A 101 -10.72 -6.40 -6.33
CA TYR A 101 -10.12 -7.60 -5.76
C TYR A 101 -10.96 -8.18 -4.60
N PRO A 102 -12.12 -8.79 -4.90
CA PRO A 102 -13.06 -9.27 -3.87
C PRO A 102 -12.50 -10.31 -2.88
N ASP A 103 -11.53 -11.13 -3.28
CA ASP A 103 -10.98 -12.20 -2.45
C ASP A 103 -9.82 -11.79 -1.53
N ILE A 104 -9.33 -10.54 -1.58
CA ILE A 104 -8.27 -10.11 -0.66
C ILE A 104 -8.86 -9.86 0.73
N THR A 105 -8.04 -9.99 1.77
CA THR A 105 -8.40 -9.51 3.11
C THR A 105 -7.79 -8.13 3.34
N ILE A 106 -8.59 -7.16 3.78
CA ILE A 106 -8.11 -5.83 4.18
C ILE A 106 -8.24 -5.72 5.70
N VAL A 107 -7.15 -5.35 6.37
CA VAL A 107 -7.12 -5.03 7.79
C VAL A 107 -6.66 -3.59 7.95
N THR A 108 -7.53 -2.76 8.53
CA THR A 108 -7.24 -1.36 8.83
C THR A 108 -7.50 -1.05 10.31
N THR A 109 -6.80 -0.06 10.87
CA THR A 109 -7.06 0.40 12.24
C THR A 109 -8.11 1.50 12.31
N HIS A 110 -8.21 2.31 11.25
CA HIS A 110 -9.13 3.43 11.19
C HIS A 110 -9.66 3.64 9.76
N VAL A 111 -10.89 4.15 9.67
CA VAL A 111 -11.51 4.60 8.42
C VAL A 111 -11.93 6.04 8.62
N ASP A 112 -11.28 6.95 7.88
CA ASP A 112 -11.54 8.39 7.87
C ASP A 112 -12.76 8.73 7.00
N GLU A 113 -13.12 10.02 6.90
CA GLU A 113 -14.36 10.46 6.26
C GLU A 113 -14.35 10.28 4.73
N GLY A 114 -13.19 10.50 4.11
CA GLY A 114 -13.07 10.46 2.66
C GLY A 114 -11.73 10.94 2.14
N VAL A 115 -11.73 11.32 0.86
CA VAL A 115 -10.58 11.90 0.17
C VAL A 115 -10.91 13.31 -0.33
N ASP A 116 -9.98 14.25 -0.19
CA ASP A 116 -10.11 15.62 -0.75
C ASP A 116 -9.83 15.68 -2.27
N SER A 117 -9.90 16.88 -2.84
CA SER A 117 -9.65 17.11 -4.27
C SER A 117 -8.21 16.84 -4.71
N GLU A 118 -7.26 16.85 -3.78
CA GLU A 118 -5.84 16.62 -4.03
C GLU A 118 -5.46 15.13 -3.89
N GLY A 119 -6.38 14.31 -3.37
CA GLY A 119 -6.19 12.87 -3.19
C GLY A 119 -5.69 12.49 -1.80
N PHE A 120 -5.78 13.38 -0.81
CA PHE A 120 -5.42 13.12 0.58
C PHE A 120 -6.63 12.67 1.41
N ILE A 121 -6.39 11.79 2.38
CA ILE A 121 -7.40 11.37 3.35
C ILE A 121 -7.77 12.57 4.24
N VAL A 122 -9.06 12.75 4.53
CA VAL A 122 -9.57 13.79 5.44
C VAL A 122 -10.38 13.19 6.60
N PRO A 123 -10.18 13.64 7.86
CA PRO A 123 -9.19 14.63 8.31
C PRO A 123 -7.72 14.17 8.14
N GLY A 124 -7.47 12.86 8.18
CA GLY A 124 -6.20 12.24 7.80
C GLY A 124 -4.95 12.76 8.52
N LEU A 125 -3.79 12.54 7.91
CA LEU A 125 -2.47 12.84 8.50
C LEU A 125 -1.49 13.52 7.54
N GLY A 126 -1.94 13.94 6.35
CA GLY A 126 -1.05 14.41 5.28
C GLY A 126 -0.16 13.30 4.73
N ASP A 127 1.06 13.63 4.29
CA ASP A 127 2.00 12.65 3.76
C ASP A 127 2.69 11.87 4.90
N PHE A 128 2.24 10.63 5.13
CA PHE A 128 2.84 9.77 6.16
C PHE A 128 4.33 9.50 5.92
N GLY A 129 4.74 9.33 4.65
CA GLY A 129 6.12 9.01 4.32
C GLY A 129 7.05 10.15 4.70
N ASP A 130 6.69 11.37 4.34
CA ASP A 130 7.50 12.54 4.65
C ASP A 130 7.54 12.83 6.15
N ARG A 131 6.41 12.65 6.86
CA ARG A 131 6.35 12.77 8.33
C ARG A 131 7.21 11.73 9.04
N PHE A 132 7.10 10.46 8.64
CA PHE A 132 7.80 9.36 9.29
C PHE A 132 9.31 9.41 9.03
N PHE A 133 9.72 9.69 7.79
CA PHE A 133 11.13 9.76 7.40
C PHE A 133 11.76 11.15 7.56
N SER A 134 11.00 12.13 8.05
CA SER A 134 11.44 13.52 8.21
C SER A 134 11.96 14.13 6.90
N THR A 135 11.21 13.93 5.81
CA THR A 135 11.55 14.47 4.46
C THR A 135 10.59 15.56 3.98
N GLU A 136 9.82 16.16 4.89
CA GLU A 136 8.99 17.32 4.57
C GLU A 136 9.85 18.47 4.06
N PHE A 137 9.44 19.12 2.96
CA PHE A 137 10.09 20.33 2.47
C PHE A 137 9.81 21.48 3.44
N THR A 138 10.77 21.75 4.33
CA THR A 138 10.80 23.00 5.09
C THR A 138 11.60 24.01 4.26
N ILE A 139 10.94 25.06 3.76
CA ILE A 139 11.58 26.29 3.26
C ILE A 139 11.70 27.30 4.40
#